data_AF-A0A9N8V380-F1
#
_entry.id   AF-A0A9N8V380-F1
#
_cell.length_a   1.000
_cell.length_b   1.000
_cell.length_c   1.000
_cell.angle_alpha   90.00
_cell.angle_beta   90.00
_cell.angle_gamma   90.00
#
_symmetry.space_group_name_H-M   'P 1'
#
loop_
_entity.id
_entity.type
_entity.pdbx_description
1 polymer ?
#
loop_
_entity_poly.entity_id
_entity_poly.type
_entity_poly.pdbx_seq_one_letter_code
_entity_poly.pdbx_strand_id
1 'polypeptide(L)'
;MEESMRVNNICTLHQILEDVIKETINDISQKDLNEMIKTAVWRPDKNNKSEQRFISRMRDRHTREEADAKRRIKKGLTPELYLYEIPEPGERFEYVVVENDSSERVGDKMEYPEVVRRLGKKIDANYYLKTVVGLPQSKISGGNVN
;
A
#
# COMPACT_ATOMS: atom_id res chain seq x y z
N MET A 1 -42.19 25.17 -14.36
CA MET A 1 -40.77 24.83 -14.48
C MET A 1 -40.23 24.85 -13.07
N GLU A 2 -40.23 23.69 -12.41
CA GLU A 2 -39.76 23.55 -11.03
C GLU A 2 -39.07 22.20 -10.93
N GLU A 3 -37.83 22.19 -11.41
CA GLU A 3 -36.94 21.04 -11.38
C GLU A 3 -36.39 20.93 -9.95
N SER A 4 -37.14 20.24 -9.10
CA SER A 4 -36.74 19.96 -7.72
C SER A 4 -35.49 19.09 -7.73
N MET A 5 -34.33 19.70 -7.48
CA MET A 5 -33.05 19.02 -7.25
C MET A 5 -33.17 18.12 -6.02
N ARG A 6 -33.49 16.84 -6.23
CA ARG A 6 -33.43 15.80 -5.19
C ARG A 6 -31.96 15.54 -4.89
N VAL A 7 -31.40 16.28 -3.94
CA VAL A 7 -30.10 15.95 -3.35
C VAL A 7 -30.31 14.67 -2.53
N ASN A 8 -29.86 13.53 -3.07
CA ASN A 8 -29.93 12.22 -2.40
C ASN A 8 -28.96 12.20 -1.20
N ASN A 9 -29.34 12.86 -0.11
CA ASN A 9 -28.56 13.02 1.12
C ASN A 9 -28.72 11.82 2.08
N ILE A 10 -28.79 10.59 1.54
CA ILE A 10 -28.90 9.37 2.36
C ILE A 10 -27.49 8.88 2.69
N CYS A 11 -26.69 9.72 3.34
CA CYS A 11 -25.46 9.28 3.98
C CYS A 11 -25.78 8.98 5.43
N THR A 12 -25.52 7.76 5.87
CA THR A 12 -25.59 7.39 7.29
C THR A 12 -24.48 8.12 8.06
N LEU A 13 -24.69 8.39 9.36
CA LEU A 13 -23.65 8.97 10.23
C LEU A 13 -22.33 8.18 10.17
N HIS A 14 -22.42 6.88 9.95
CA HIS A 14 -21.26 6.00 9.75
C HIS A 14 -20.44 6.37 8.51
N GLN A 15 -21.09 6.64 7.38
CA GLN A 15 -20.41 7.04 6.14
C GLN A 15 -19.73 8.40 6.28
N ILE A 16 -20.39 9.36 6.94
CA ILE A 16 -19.80 10.68 7.20
C ILE A 16 -18.55 10.54 8.08
N LEU A 17 -18.62 9.73 9.14
CA LEU A 17 -17.48 9.49 10.00
C LEU A 17 -16.34 8.78 9.25
N GLU A 18 -16.65 7.76 8.45
CA GLU A 18 -15.65 7.09 7.62
C GLU A 18 -14.95 8.05 6.68
N ASP A 19 -15.70 8.91 5.99
CA ASP A 19 -15.13 9.83 5.00
C ASP A 19 -14.26 10.91 5.65
N VAL A 20 -14.66 11.45 6.81
CA VAL A 20 -13.82 12.39 7.57
C VAL A 20 -12.52 11.74 8.05
N ILE A 21 -12.56 10.50 8.55
CA ILE A 21 -11.34 9.81 8.99
C ILE A 21 -10.47 9.42 7.79
N LYS A 22 -11.06 9.02 6.64
CA LYS A 22 -10.32 8.81 5.37
C LYS A 22 -9.60 10.07 4.92
N GLU A 23 -10.28 11.21 4.91
CA GLU A 23 -9.69 12.49 4.52
C GLU A 23 -8.55 12.87 5.47
N THR A 24 -8.77 12.76 6.78
CA THR A 24 -7.74 13.06 7.80
C THR A 24 -6.51 12.16 7.66
N ILE A 25 -6.69 10.86 7.44
CA ILE A 25 -5.56 9.94 7.25
C ILE A 25 -4.89 10.14 5.90
N ASN A 26 -5.62 10.47 4.85
CA ASN A 26 -5.01 10.85 3.58
C ASN A 26 -4.12 12.08 3.77
N ASP A 27 -4.59 13.10 4.46
CA ASP A 27 -3.80 14.30 4.75
C ASP A 27 -2.57 13.99 5.62
N ILE A 28 -2.73 13.19 6.68
CA ILE A 28 -1.60 12.77 7.54
C ILE A 28 -0.63 11.90 6.74
N SER A 29 -1.09 10.90 6.00
CA SER A 29 -0.21 9.97 5.26
C SER A 29 0.54 10.64 4.11
N GLN A 30 -0.04 11.69 3.49
CA GLN A 30 0.65 12.52 2.50
C GLN A 30 1.64 13.50 3.15
N LYS A 31 1.35 13.96 4.38
CA LYS A 31 2.19 14.94 5.10
C LYS A 31 3.30 14.30 5.94
N ASP A 32 3.05 13.12 6.50
CA ASP A 32 3.94 12.39 7.39
C ASP A 32 3.84 10.87 7.18
N LEU A 33 4.61 10.39 6.19
CA LEU A 33 4.71 8.97 5.88
C LEU A 33 5.32 8.15 7.03
N ASN A 34 6.07 8.77 7.94
CA ASN A 34 6.81 8.06 8.99
C ASN A 34 5.87 7.35 9.97
N GLU A 35 4.71 7.95 10.27
CA GLU A 35 3.71 7.32 11.14
C GLU A 35 3.11 6.04 10.53
N MET A 36 3.16 5.90 9.20
CA MET A 36 2.60 4.76 8.47
C MET A 36 3.60 3.62 8.24
N ILE A 37 4.89 3.86 8.52
CA ILE A 37 5.95 2.86 8.37
C ILE A 37 5.73 1.73 9.37
N LYS A 38 5.62 0.52 8.84
CA LYS A 38 5.63 -0.72 9.63
C LYS A 38 6.97 -1.41 9.46
N THR A 39 7.40 -2.12 10.49
CA THR A 39 8.62 -2.93 10.46
C THR A 39 8.27 -4.40 10.61
N ALA A 40 8.92 -5.26 9.83
CA ALA A 40 8.85 -6.70 9.95
C ALA A 40 10.26 -7.30 9.98
N VAL A 41 10.38 -8.54 10.47
CA VAL A 41 11.60 -9.34 10.39
C VAL A 41 11.40 -10.37 9.29
N TRP A 42 12.27 -10.39 8.28
CA TRP A 42 12.14 -11.35 7.19
C TRP A 42 12.46 -12.77 7.68
N ARG A 43 11.48 -13.67 7.57
CA ARG A 43 11.62 -15.07 7.98
C ARG A 43 11.09 -16.00 6.88
N PRO A 44 11.96 -16.50 5.98
CA PRO A 44 11.53 -17.30 4.83
C PRO A 44 10.90 -18.64 5.23
N ASP A 45 11.25 -19.16 6.42
CA ASP A 45 10.72 -20.40 7.00
C ASP A 45 9.27 -20.26 7.51
N LYS A 46 8.80 -19.03 7.74
CA LYS A 46 7.44 -18.78 8.23
C LYS A 46 6.45 -18.69 7.07
N ASN A 47 5.26 -19.24 7.26
CA ASN A 47 4.16 -19.20 6.29
C ASN A 47 3.44 -17.83 6.26
N ASN A 48 4.20 -16.74 6.17
CA ASN A 48 3.64 -15.40 6.01
C ASN A 48 3.50 -15.08 4.51
N LYS A 49 2.33 -15.41 3.95
CA LYS A 49 2.08 -15.27 2.50
C LYS A 49 2.22 -13.83 2.00
N SER A 50 1.93 -12.80 2.80
CA SER A 50 2.06 -11.41 2.36
C SER A 50 3.53 -10.99 2.26
N GLU A 51 4.33 -11.31 3.27
CA GLU A 51 5.77 -11.03 3.26
C GLU A 51 6.48 -11.82 2.16
N GLN A 52 6.16 -13.11 1.98
CA GLN A 52 6.74 -13.92 0.90
C GLN A 52 6.44 -13.32 -0.48
N ARG A 53 5.19 -12.90 -0.73
CA ARG A 53 4.81 -12.22 -1.98
C ARG A 53 5.54 -10.90 -2.15
N PHE A 54 5.61 -10.10 -1.09
CA PHE A 54 6.32 -8.83 -1.08
C PHE A 54 7.79 -9.02 -1.47
N ILE A 55 8.52 -9.91 -0.78
CA ILE A 55 9.93 -10.18 -1.05
C ILE A 55 10.14 -10.77 -2.45
N SER A 56 9.25 -11.65 -2.91
CA SER A 56 9.32 -12.15 -4.29
C SER A 56 9.23 -11.02 -5.31
N ARG A 57 8.30 -10.07 -5.12
CA ARG A 57 8.17 -8.91 -6.02
C ARG A 57 9.38 -7.97 -5.94
N MET A 58 9.95 -7.78 -4.76
CA MET A 58 11.16 -6.95 -4.61
C MET A 58 12.35 -7.58 -5.32
N ARG A 59 12.50 -8.91 -5.24
CA ARG A 59 13.51 -9.65 -6.03
C ARG A 59 13.31 -9.46 -7.53
N ASP A 60 12.09 -9.64 -8.03
CA ASP A 60 11.80 -9.47 -9.46
C ASP A 60 12.11 -8.05 -9.95
N ARG A 61 11.85 -7.02 -9.13
CA ARG A 61 12.17 -5.63 -9.44
C ARG A 61 13.68 -5.39 -9.40
N HIS A 62 14.36 -5.87 -8.36
CA HIS A 62 15.81 -5.78 -8.23
C HIS A 62 16.53 -6.40 -9.43
N THR A 63 16.14 -7.61 -9.86
CA THR A 63 16.74 -8.26 -11.04
C THR A 63 16.57 -7.42 -12.31
N ARG A 64 15.46 -6.68 -12.45
CA ARG A 64 15.29 -5.73 -13.57
C ARG A 64 16.23 -4.53 -13.44
N GLU A 65 16.42 -3.99 -12.24
CA GLU A 65 17.38 -2.90 -12.00
C GLU A 65 18.81 -3.34 -12.29
N GLU A 66 19.22 -4.54 -11.86
CA GLU A 66 20.52 -5.11 -12.17
C GLU A 66 20.74 -5.27 -13.68
N ALA A 67 19.71 -5.72 -14.41
CA ALA A 67 19.77 -5.88 -15.86
C ALA A 67 19.92 -4.52 -16.56
N ASP A 68 19.24 -3.48 -16.09
CA ASP A 68 19.40 -2.11 -16.63
C ASP A 68 20.78 -1.54 -16.30
N ALA A 69 21.25 -1.70 -15.06
CA ALA A 69 22.58 -1.27 -14.63
C ALA A 69 23.67 -1.90 -15.50
N LYS A 70 23.61 -3.22 -15.74
CA LYS A 70 24.52 -3.93 -16.66
C LYS A 70 24.47 -3.35 -18.07
N ARG A 71 23.29 -3.00 -18.58
CA ARG A 71 23.12 -2.37 -19.91
C ARG A 71 23.72 -0.96 -19.95
N ARG A 72 23.57 -0.16 -18.90
CA ARG A 72 24.14 1.19 -18.79
C ARG A 72 25.67 1.16 -18.75
N ILE A 73 26.24 0.30 -17.91
CA ILE A 73 27.69 0.10 -17.82
C ILE A 73 28.27 -0.27 -19.19
N LYS A 74 27.62 -1.19 -19.93
CA LYS A 74 28.06 -1.56 -21.29
C LYS A 74 28.05 -0.38 -22.27
N LYS A 75 27.23 0.64 -22.04
CA LYS A 75 27.17 1.88 -22.83
C LYS A 75 28.11 2.98 -22.31
N GLY A 76 28.91 2.70 -21.27
CA GLY A 76 29.76 3.70 -20.60
C GLY A 76 28.98 4.70 -19.75
N LEU A 77 27.73 4.39 -19.38
CA LEU A 77 26.90 5.23 -18.53
C LEU A 77 26.96 4.75 -17.08
N THR A 78 26.89 5.69 -16.14
CA THR A 78 26.80 5.38 -14.71
C THR A 78 25.44 4.71 -14.41
N PRO A 79 25.42 3.55 -13.74
CA PRO A 79 24.19 2.90 -13.32
C PRO A 79 23.51 3.72 -12.21
N GLU A 80 22.18 3.69 -12.18
CA GLU A 80 21.42 4.23 -11.05
C GLU A 80 21.52 3.31 -9.82
N LEU A 81 21.43 3.90 -8.63
CA LEU A 81 21.36 3.14 -7.38
C LEU A 81 20.06 2.32 -7.34
N TYR A 82 20.18 1.08 -6.89
CA TYR A 82 19.03 0.19 -6.74
C TYR A 82 18.05 0.75 -5.72
N LEU A 83 16.77 0.73 -6.09
CA LEU A 83 15.70 1.20 -5.24
C LEU A 83 15.06 0.04 -4.46
N TYR A 84 15.18 -1.18 -4.97
CA TYR A 84 14.60 -2.38 -4.38
C TYR A 84 15.67 -3.26 -3.76
N GLU A 85 16.06 -2.97 -2.53
CA GLU A 85 16.94 -3.86 -1.76
C GLU A 85 16.19 -5.12 -1.30
N ILE A 86 16.90 -6.24 -1.17
CA ILE A 86 16.33 -7.52 -0.76
C ILE A 86 16.87 -7.83 0.64
N PRO A 87 16.01 -7.88 1.68
CA PRO A 87 16.47 -8.18 3.02
C PRO A 87 16.95 -9.63 3.15
N GLU A 88 17.99 -9.81 3.96
CA GLU A 88 18.50 -11.13 4.31
C GLU A 88 17.56 -11.84 5.32
N PRO A 89 17.54 -13.19 5.34
CA PRO A 89 16.80 -13.92 6.37
C PRO A 89 17.24 -13.51 7.78
N GLY A 90 16.28 -13.07 8.59
CA GLY A 90 16.52 -12.53 9.94
C GLY A 90 16.68 -11.02 10.01
N GLU A 91 16.82 -10.34 8.87
CA GLU A 91 16.92 -8.88 8.78
C GLU A 91 15.57 -8.21 9.01
N ARG A 92 15.59 -7.01 9.59
CA ARG A 92 14.41 -6.15 9.70
C ARG A 92 14.27 -5.31 8.44
N PHE A 93 13.05 -5.23 7.91
CA PHE A 93 12.74 -4.33 6.80
C PHE A 93 11.51 -3.49 7.12
N GLU A 94 11.48 -2.30 6.55
CA GLU A 94 10.36 -1.37 6.64
C GLU A 94 9.44 -1.52 5.44
N TYR A 95 8.15 -1.30 5.64
CA TYR A 95 7.17 -1.27 4.56
C TYR A 95 6.00 -0.35 4.90
N VAL A 96 5.34 0.11 3.85
CA VAL A 96 4.04 0.78 3.90
C VAL A 96 3.07 0.07 2.96
N VAL A 97 1.78 0.23 3.18
CA VAL A 97 0.74 -0.33 2.28
C VAL A 97 0.24 0.78 1.38
N VAL A 98 0.44 0.63 0.08
CA VAL A 98 0.02 1.61 -0.94
C VAL A 98 -1.27 1.20 -1.63
N GLU A 99 -1.93 2.17 -2.24
CA GLU A 99 -3.07 1.91 -3.11
C GLU A 99 -2.63 1.02 -4.29
N ASN A 100 -3.44 0.00 -4.57
CA ASN A 100 -3.27 -0.85 -5.73
C ASN A 100 -4.64 -1.41 -6.14
N ASP A 101 -5.17 -0.89 -7.25
CA ASP A 101 -6.47 -1.31 -7.78
C ASP A 101 -6.44 -2.74 -8.35
N SER A 102 -5.26 -3.31 -8.58
CA SER A 102 -5.10 -4.61 -9.21
C SER A 102 -5.12 -5.79 -8.23
N SER A 103 -5.10 -5.57 -6.92
CA SER A 103 -5.07 -6.66 -5.93
C SER A 103 -5.59 -6.22 -4.57
N GLU A 104 -6.44 -7.04 -3.96
CA GLU A 104 -6.86 -6.87 -2.57
C GLU A 104 -5.83 -7.41 -1.56
N ARG A 105 -4.81 -8.15 -2.02
CA ARG A 105 -3.85 -8.81 -1.14
C ARG A 105 -2.84 -7.81 -0.64
N VAL A 106 -2.72 -7.69 0.69
CA VAL A 106 -1.78 -6.77 1.35
C VAL A 106 -0.34 -6.94 0.84
N GLY A 107 0.13 -8.17 0.64
CA GLY A 107 1.47 -8.44 0.13
C GLY A 107 1.77 -7.84 -1.25
N ASP A 108 0.73 -7.62 -2.08
CA ASP A 108 0.84 -7.00 -3.40
C ASP A 108 0.79 -5.45 -3.32
N LYS A 109 0.28 -4.93 -2.20
CA LYS A 109 0.21 -3.51 -1.83
C LYS A 109 1.38 -3.02 -0.98
N MET A 110 2.14 -3.93 -0.37
CA MET A 110 3.33 -3.56 0.41
C MET A 110 4.40 -2.93 -0.49
N GLU A 111 5.04 -1.87 -0.02
CA GLU A 111 6.08 -1.13 -0.73
C GLU A 111 7.12 -0.56 0.26
N TYR A 112 8.36 -0.34 -0.19
CA TYR A 112 9.36 0.34 0.66
C TYR A 112 9.02 1.83 0.83
N PRO A 113 9.19 2.39 2.04
CA PRO A 113 8.95 3.82 2.30
C PRO A 113 9.68 4.75 1.33
N GLU A 114 10.93 4.40 0.99
CA GLU A 114 11.74 5.19 0.07
C GLU A 114 11.21 5.17 -1.36
N VAL A 115 10.74 4.01 -1.84
CA VAL A 115 10.07 3.89 -3.14
C VAL A 115 8.83 4.79 -3.18
N VAL A 116 8.05 4.79 -2.11
CA VAL A 116 6.83 5.62 -2.02
C VAL A 116 7.16 7.09 -2.11
N ARG A 117 8.18 7.56 -1.38
CA ARG A 117 8.65 8.95 -1.44
C ARG A 117 9.16 9.33 -2.82
N ARG A 118 10.01 8.50 -3.42
CA ARG A 118 10.63 8.81 -4.73
C ARG A 118 9.63 8.77 -5.89
N LEU A 119 8.65 7.87 -5.83
CA LEU A 119 7.67 7.68 -6.92
C LEU A 119 6.31 8.34 -6.66
N GLY A 120 6.13 9.03 -5.52
CA GLY A 120 4.89 9.71 -5.17
C GLY A 120 3.69 8.76 -5.08
N LYS A 121 3.89 7.53 -4.57
CA LYS A 121 2.80 6.55 -4.46
C LYS A 121 1.84 6.95 -3.35
N LYS A 122 0.54 6.70 -3.58
CA LYS A 122 -0.50 6.97 -2.57
C LYS A 122 -0.57 5.83 -1.56
N ILE A 123 -0.66 6.18 -0.29
CA ILE A 123 -0.86 5.22 0.80
C ILE A 123 -2.31 4.74 0.78
N ASP A 124 -2.54 3.45 1.03
CA ASP A 124 -3.88 2.89 1.17
C ASP A 124 -4.43 3.23 2.56
N ALA A 125 -5.01 4.43 2.72
CA ALA A 125 -5.57 4.87 3.99
C ALA A 125 -6.63 3.91 4.54
N ASN A 126 -7.40 3.24 3.67
CA ASN A 126 -8.42 2.27 4.07
C ASN A 126 -7.83 1.07 4.80
N TYR A 127 -6.62 0.62 4.44
CA TYR A 127 -5.93 -0.43 5.17
C TYR A 127 -5.65 -0.04 6.63
N TYR A 128 -5.16 1.17 6.87
CA TYR A 128 -4.82 1.65 8.20
C TYR A 128 -6.07 2.01 9.02
N LEU A 129 -7.11 2.55 8.39
CA LEU A 129 -8.42 2.77 9.00
C LEU A 129 -9.00 1.49 9.57
N LYS A 130 -9.03 0.41 8.79
CA LYS A 130 -9.60 -0.86 9.22
C LYS A 130 -8.90 -1.41 10.47
N THR A 131 -7.60 -1.18 10.62
CA THR A 131 -6.87 -1.57 11.83
C THR A 131 -7.21 -0.72 13.05
N VAL A 132 -7.56 0.55 12.89
CA VAL A 132 -7.93 1.45 14.00
C VAL A 132 -9.40 1.28 14.41
N VAL A 133 -10.30 1.10 13.44
CA VAL A 133 -11.76 1.02 13.68
C VAL A 133 -12.21 -0.39 14.09
N GLY A 134 -11.34 -1.41 14.02
CA GLY A 134 -11.61 -2.74 14.57
C GLY A 134 -12.72 -3.52 13.87
N LEU A 135 -13.00 -3.25 12.60
CA LEU A 135 -14.11 -3.87 11.87
C LEU A 135 -13.76 -5.28 11.33
N PRO A 136 -14.51 -6.34 11.68
CA PRO A 136 -14.34 -7.67 11.09
C PRO A 136 -14.88 -7.75 9.65
N GLN A 137 -14.26 -8.59 8.81
CA GLN A 137 -14.56 -8.76 7.37
C GLN A 137 -15.97 -9.25 7.01
N SER A 138 -16.85 -9.55 7.97
CA SER A 138 -18.10 -10.29 7.73
C SER A 138 -19.37 -9.45 7.54
N LYS A 139 -19.29 -8.12 7.43
CA LYS A 139 -20.50 -7.29 7.20
C LYS A 139 -20.34 -6.29 6.07
N ILE A 140 -19.94 -6.77 4.90
CA ILE A 140 -20.24 -6.08 3.62
C ILE A 140 -20.73 -7.13 2.62
N SER A 141 -21.83 -7.81 2.96
CA SER A 141 -22.72 -8.38 1.96
C SER A 141 -24.10 -7.85 2.31
N GLY A 142 -24.46 -6.75 1.66
CA GLY A 142 -25.86 -6.36 1.50
C GLY A 142 -26.53 -7.42 0.65
N GLY A 143 -27.00 -8.48 1.31
CA GLY A 143 -27.92 -9.44 0.71
C GLY A 143 -29.27 -8.75 0.55
N ASN A 144 -29.64 -8.49 -0.70
CA ASN A 144 -30.95 -8.03 -1.11
C ASN A 144 -32.05 -8.86 -0.45
N VAL A 145 -32.99 -8.14 0.16
CA VAL A 145 -34.34 -8.64 0.43
C VAL A 145 -35.06 -8.82 -0.91
N ASN A 146 -35.60 -10.02 -1.14
CA ASN A 146 -36.76 -10.26 -1.99
C ASN A 146 -37.83 -10.90 -1.11
#